data_AF-K2A884-F1
#
_entry.id   AF-K2A884-F1
#
_cell.length_a   1.000
_cell.length_b   1.000
_cell.length_c   1.000
_cell.angle_alpha   90.00
_cell.angle_beta   90.00
_cell.angle_gamma   90.00
#
_symmetry.space_group_name_H-M   'P 1'
#
loop_
_entity.id
_entity.type
_entity.pdbx_description
1 polymer ?
#
loop_
_entity_poly.entity_id
_entity_poly.type
_entity_poly.pdbx_seq_one_letter_code
_entity_poly.pdbx_strand_id
1 'polypeptide(L)' 'MIGVKKYPKVSNDRLVNLFNKVVSKSRVLLTAKSRKFRDKQRENPNPRLEKAKAIMAAKFRAEKAKKKYY' A
#
# COMPACT_ATOMS: atom_id res chain seq x y z
N MET A 1 -9.26 13.05 -2.89
CA MET A 1 -9.95 13.81 -1.83
C MET A 1 -11.13 12.97 -1.36
N ILE A 2 -11.25 12.69 -0.06
CA ILE A 2 -12.38 11.91 0.49
C ILE A 2 -13.35 12.89 1.13
N GLY A 3 -14.60 12.89 0.70
CA GLY A 3 -15.66 13.72 1.26
C GLY A 3 -16.81 12.85 1.78
N VAL A 4 -17.40 13.26 2.89
CA VAL A 4 -18.62 12.65 3.44
C VAL A 4 -19.71 13.72 3.45
N LYS A 5 -20.85 13.45 2.82
CA LYS A 5 -22.01 14.38 2.84
C LYS A 5 -22.63 14.36 4.24
N LYS A 6 -22.73 15.55 4.86
CA LYS A 6 -23.43 15.73 6.13
C LYS A 6 -24.92 15.95 5.87
N TYR A 7 -25.76 15.11 6.48
CA TYR A 7 -27.21 15.29 6.49
C TYR A 7 -27.65 15.90 7.82
N PRO A 8 -28.75 16.69 7.84
CA PRO A 8 -29.13 17.51 9.00
C PRO A 8 -29.41 16.74 10.29
N LYS A 9 -29.76 15.45 10.23
CA LYS A 9 -30.08 14.60 11.40
C LYS A 9 -28.93 13.69 11.86
N VAL A 10 -27.70 13.92 11.42
CA VAL A 10 -26.56 13.03 11.71
C VAL A 10 -25.67 13.64 12.79
N SER A 11 -25.51 12.93 13.91
CA SER A 11 -24.58 13.31 14.98
C SER A 11 -23.12 13.30 14.52
N ASN A 12 -22.27 14.09 15.18
CA ASN A 12 -20.86 14.19 14.85
C ASN A 12 -20.14 12.83 14.95
N ASP A 13 -20.46 12.00 15.95
CA ASP A 13 -19.87 10.66 16.09
C ASP A 13 -20.21 9.75 14.91
N ARG A 14 -21.45 9.86 14.41
CA ARG A 14 -21.88 9.08 13.24
C ARG A 14 -21.18 9.56 11.96
N LEU A 15 -20.88 10.86 11.84
CA LEU A 15 -20.07 11.40 10.73
C LEU A 15 -18.61 10.92 10.80
N VAL A 16 -17.99 10.94 11.98
CA VAL A 16 -16.62 10.42 12.18
C VAL A 16 -16.54 8.95 11.82
N ASN A 17 -17.52 8.15 12.24
CA ASN A 17 -17.58 6.72 11.89
C ASN A 17 -17.77 6.47 10.39
N LEU A 18 -18.59 7.28 9.72
CA LEU A 18 -18.75 7.24 8.26
C LEU A 18 -17.45 7.59 7.54
N PHE A 19 -16.76 8.65 7.98
CA PHE A 19 -15.48 9.04 7.43
C PHE A 19 -14.43 7.94 7.60
N ASN A 20 -14.30 7.38 8.81
CA ASN A 20 -13.37 6.29 9.08
C ASN A 20 -13.63 5.05 8.21
N LYS A 21 -14.90 4.70 7.96
CA LYS A 21 -15.26 3.63 7.03
C LYS A 21 -14.80 3.92 5.59
N VAL A 22 -14.99 5.15 5.10
CA VAL A 22 -14.56 5.52 3.73
C VAL A 22 -13.04 5.57 3.62
N VAL A 23 -12.34 6.12 4.61
CA VAL A 23 -10.87 6.15 4.67
C VAL A 23 -10.27 4.74 4.73
N SER A 24 -10.87 3.85 5.51
CA SER A 24 -10.45 2.45 5.58
C SER A 24 -10.61 1.74 4.24
N LYS A 25 -11.78 1.87 3.58
CA LYS A 25 -12.04 1.27 2.26
C LYS A 25 -11.12 1.80 1.17
N SER A 26 -10.87 3.11 1.15
CA SER A 26 -10.02 3.76 0.16
C SER A 26 -8.53 3.46 0.33
N ARG A 27 -8.12 2.80 1.43
CA ARG A 27 -6.74 2.42 1.75
C ARG A 27 -5.75 3.58 1.70
N VAL A 28 -6.21 4.84 1.75
CA VAL A 28 -5.36 6.02 1.59
C VAL A 28 -4.25 6.06 2.65
N LEU A 29 -4.60 5.73 3.90
CA LEU A 29 -3.62 5.65 4.99
C LEU A 29 -2.57 4.56 4.76
N LEU A 30 -2.97 3.38 4.28
CA LEU A 30 -2.04 2.30 3.95
C LEU A 30 -1.10 2.69 2.82
N THR A 31 -1.62 3.34 1.78
CA THR A 31 -0.81 3.83 0.65
C THR A 31 0.14 4.95 1.04
N ALA A 32 -0.27 5.87 1.91
CA ALA A 32 0.60 6.93 2.40
C ALA A 32 1.73 6.37 3.26
N LYS A 33 1.39 5.43 4.16
CA LYS A 33 2.36 4.74 5.02
C LYS A 33 3.36 3.94 4.19
N SER A 34 2.91 3.18 3.19
CA SER A 34 3.81 2.41 2.32
C SER A 34 4.73 3.29 1.47
N ARG A 35 4.25 4.44 0.98
CA ARG A 35 5.10 5.44 0.30
C ARG A 35 6.21 5.94 1.22
N LYS A 36 5.87 6.40 2.44
CA LYS A 36 6.86 6.87 3.42
C LYS A 36 7.94 5.83 3.71
N PHE A 37 7.57 4.56 3.87
CA PHE A 37 8.56 3.49 4.06
C PHE A 37 9.42 3.23 2.83
N ARG A 38 8.84 3.28 1.63
CA ARG A 38 9.59 3.14 0.37
C ARG A 38 10.58 4.29 0.18
N ASP A 39 10.17 5.51 0.48
CA ASP A 39 11.00 6.69 0.32
C ASP A 39 12.16 6.67 1.34
N LYS A 40 11.90 6.27 2.59
CA LYS A 40 12.96 6.03 3.60
C LYS A 40 13.95 4.93 3.17
N GLN A 41 13.48 3.87 2.52
CA GLN A 41 14.33 2.82 1.96
C GLN A 41 15.13 3.28 0.74
N ARG A 42 14.65 4.30 0.00
CA ARG A 42 15.42 4.91 -1.10
C ARG A 42 16.52 5.83 -0.56
N GLU A 43 16.21 6.61 0.47
CA GLU A 43 17.19 7.47 1.13
C GLU A 43 18.27 6.67 1.87
N ASN A 44 17.88 5.57 2.52
CA ASN A 44 18.78 4.69 3.27
C ASN A 44 18.55 3.22 2.87
N PRO A 45 19.15 2.77 1.76
CA PRO A 45 18.97 1.41 1.28
C PRO A 45 19.61 0.40 2.24
N ASN A 46 18.87 -0.68 2.54
CA ASN A 46 19.40 -1.81 3.29
C ASN A 46 19.95 -2.88 2.32
N PRO A 47 21.28 -3.04 2.21
CA PRO A 47 21.90 -3.87 1.18
C PRO A 47 21.52 -5.36 1.29
N ARG A 48 21.24 -5.88 2.50
CA ARG A 48 20.78 -7.26 2.68
C ARG A 48 19.40 -7.47 2.06
N LEU A 49 18.53 -6.49 2.24
CA LEU A 49 17.14 -6.54 1.79
C LEU A 49 17.03 -6.38 0.27
N GLU A 50 17.90 -5.55 -0.32
CA GLU A 50 18.04 -5.44 -1.78
C GLU A 50 18.57 -6.73 -2.40
N LYS A 51 19.63 -7.32 -1.83
CA LYS A 51 20.19 -8.59 -2.32
C LYS A 51 19.14 -9.71 -2.28
N ALA A 52 18.38 -9.81 -1.19
CA ALA A 52 17.29 -10.79 -1.06
C ALA A 52 16.20 -10.59 -2.12
N LYS A 53 15.79 -9.34 -2.38
CA LYS A 53 14.81 -9.00 -3.44
C LYS A 53 15.34 -9.36 -4.83
N ALA A 54 16.61 -9.06 -5.11
CA ALA A 54 17.24 -9.36 -6.39
C ALA A 54 17.28 -10.89 -6.66
N ILE A 55 17.65 -11.68 -5.65
CA ILE A 55 17.65 -13.15 -5.74
C ILE A 55 16.24 -13.70 -6.00
N MET A 56 15.23 -13.22 -5.26
CA MET A 56 13.84 -13.63 -5.47
C MET A 56 13.35 -13.28 -6.88
N ALA A 57 13.63 -12.06 -7.34
CA ALA A 57 13.23 -11.62 -8.68
C ALA A 57 13.90 -12.46 -9.78
N ALA A 58 15.19 -12.81 -9.61
CA ALA A 58 15.91 -13.68 -10.53
C ALA A 58 15.29 -15.10 -10.57
N LYS A 59 14.98 -15.68 -9.41
CA LYS A 59 14.31 -16.98 -9.30
C LYS A 59 12.95 -16.98 -10.01
N PHE A 60 12.12 -15.96 -9.76
CA PHE A 60 10.81 -15.84 -10.41
C PHE A 60 10.92 -15.70 -11.93
N ARG A 61 11.87 -14.91 -12.43
CA ARG A 61 12.12 -14.78 -13.88
C ARG A 61 12.57 -16.10 -14.50
N ALA A 62 13.47 -16.83 -13.84
CA ALA A 62 13.94 -18.12 -14.30
C ALA A 62 12.79 -19.15 -14.36
N GLU A 63 11.93 -19.18 -13.34
CA GLU A 63 10.76 -20.07 -13.31
C GLU A 63 9.74 -19.72 -14.41
N LYS A 64 9.46 -18.42 -14.61
CA LYS A 64 8.58 -17.94 -15.67
C LYS A 64 9.14 -18.26 -17.06
N ALA A 65 10.45 -18.13 -17.26
CA ALA A 65 11.11 -18.50 -18.50
C ALA A 65 10.94 -19.99 -18.77
N LYS A 66 11.21 -20.86 -17.79
CA LYS A 66 10.99 -22.31 -17.91
C LYS A 66 9.55 -22.63 -18.35
N LYS A 67 8.55 -22.04 -17.69
CA LYS A 67 7.12 -22.24 -18.03
C LYS A 67 6.71 -21.71 -19.41
N LYS A 68 7.50 -20.87 -20.06
CA LYS A 68 7.20 -20.33 -21.40
C LYS A 68 7.69 -21.24 -22.53
N TYR A 69 8.57 -22.19 -22.22
CA TYR A 69 9.16 -23.14 -23.17
C TYR A 69 8.60 -24.57 -23.03
N TYR A 70 7.62 -24.77 -22.14
CA TYR A 70 6.83 -26.00 -22.02
C TYR A 70 5.39 -25.73 -22.41
#